data_AF-A0A956EE10-F1
#
_entry.id   AF-A0A956EE10-F1
#
_cell.length_a   1.000
_cell.length_b   1.000
_cell.length_c   1.000
_cell.angle_alpha   90.00
_cell.angle_beta   90.00
_cell.angle_gamma   90.00
#
_symmetry.space_group_name_H-M   'P 1'
#
loop_
_entity.id
_entity.type
_entity.pdbx_description
1 polymer ?
#
loop_
_entity_poly.entity_id
_entity_poly.type
_entity_poly.pdbx_seq_one_letter_code
_entity_poly.pdbx_strand_id
1 'polypeptide(L)'
;MTQLEIALQRLLMRPVPAPLTQLEDWWQRERRLREELGDPTARAIVLAGESGRLGLAFAGGFHAALARLGGGLDPCGVRRVAFCATEAEGAHPRAIKTSLAPEGSGFRIHGEKTWATLGGSAEELLVVCRQGERSDGRPKLVVARVDATAPGVTRTAARPTPFCPEITHCGFGFDTVIDGADLLPGDGYADYLKPFRTVEDSHVQLAVCAYFIGVSGRLGLAPAWSEVLSALLLSCWSVAGLDPKQSTTHAALAGLERQVAELIPGFEEAWSDVGGAEWHAWERDRALLRVAQGARDARREAARRQLASRMAAVRVEA
;
A
#
# COMPACT_ATOMS: atom_id res chain seq x y z
N MET A 1 25.41 -9.05 -3.48
CA MET A 1 24.15 -8.91 -4.23
C MET A 1 23.25 -7.95 -3.49
N THR A 2 22.55 -7.07 -4.22
CA THR A 2 21.55 -6.18 -3.63
C THR A 2 20.34 -6.98 -3.13
N GLN A 3 19.56 -6.41 -2.20
CA GLN A 3 18.32 -7.05 -1.71
C GLN A 3 17.33 -7.32 -2.86
N LEU A 4 17.27 -6.41 -3.84
CA LEU A 4 16.48 -6.57 -5.06
C LEU A 4 16.96 -7.74 -5.93
N GLU A 5 18.28 -7.86 -6.15
CA GLU A 5 18.84 -8.99 -6.91
C GLU A 5 18.52 -10.33 -6.24
N ILE A 6 18.61 -10.40 -4.92
CA ILE A 6 18.25 -11.62 -4.17
C ILE A 6 16.76 -11.94 -4.37
N ALA A 7 15.87 -10.93 -4.29
CA ALA A 7 14.44 -11.12 -4.50
C ALA A 7 14.11 -11.60 -5.93
N LEU A 8 14.72 -10.99 -6.95
CA LEU A 8 14.52 -11.35 -8.36
C LEU A 8 15.05 -12.75 -8.67
N GLN A 9 16.25 -13.09 -8.19
CA GLN A 9 16.77 -14.45 -8.38
C GLN A 9 15.85 -15.50 -7.75
N ARG A 10 15.29 -15.23 -6.57
CA ARG A 10 14.32 -16.15 -5.95
C ARG A 10 13.05 -16.30 -6.78
N LEU A 11 12.58 -15.20 -7.36
CA LEU A 11 11.38 -15.17 -8.17
C LEU A 11 11.54 -15.91 -9.50
N LEU A 12 12.74 -15.86 -10.10
CA LEU A 12 13.02 -16.40 -11.44
C LEU A 12 13.68 -17.78 -11.45
N MET A 13 14.47 -18.14 -10.43
CA MET A 13 15.39 -19.29 -10.48
C MET A 13 15.04 -20.44 -9.53
N ARG A 14 14.09 -20.26 -8.59
CA ARG A 14 13.75 -21.30 -7.62
C ARG A 14 12.61 -22.19 -8.13
N PRO A 15 12.58 -23.49 -7.75
CA PRO A 15 11.36 -24.28 -7.88
C PRO A 15 10.24 -23.51 -7.19
N VAL A 16 9.16 -23.21 -7.91
CA VAL A 16 8.12 -22.37 -7.35
C VAL A 16 7.41 -23.16 -6.25
N PRO A 17 7.45 -22.71 -4.98
CA PRO A 17 6.80 -23.43 -3.90
C PRO A 17 5.28 -23.46 -4.14
N ALA A 18 4.60 -24.36 -3.43
CA ALA A 18 3.14 -24.34 -3.39
C ALA A 18 2.64 -22.93 -2.99
N PRO A 19 1.61 -22.40 -3.66
CA PRO A 19 1.19 -21.03 -3.47
C PRO A 19 0.66 -20.78 -2.06
N LEU A 20 1.03 -19.64 -1.48
CA LEU A 20 0.40 -19.13 -0.26
C LEU A 20 -1.05 -18.74 -0.59
N THR A 21 -1.99 -19.22 0.21
CA THR A 21 -3.43 -18.95 0.02
C THR A 21 -4.13 -18.39 1.26
N GLN A 22 -3.47 -18.40 2.42
CA GLN A 22 -3.98 -17.88 3.70
C GLN A 22 -3.10 -16.76 4.22
N LEU A 23 -3.72 -15.74 4.84
CA LEU A 23 -3.01 -14.58 5.38
C LEU A 23 -2.08 -14.95 6.56
N GLU A 24 -2.43 -15.95 7.37
CA GLU A 24 -1.57 -16.36 8.48
C GLU A 24 -0.28 -17.06 8.00
N ASP A 25 -0.38 -17.95 7.01
CA ASP A 25 0.80 -18.58 6.39
C ASP A 25 1.70 -17.53 5.74
N TRP A 26 1.07 -16.51 5.14
CA TRP A 26 1.76 -15.36 4.57
C TRP A 26 2.54 -14.58 5.65
N TRP A 27 1.93 -14.28 6.81
CA TRP A 27 2.64 -13.63 7.92
C TRP A 27 3.78 -14.49 8.48
N GLN A 28 3.59 -15.81 8.58
CA GLN A 28 4.66 -16.72 8.98
C GLN A 28 5.83 -16.73 7.98
N ARG A 29 5.53 -16.62 6.69
CA ARG A 29 6.56 -16.53 5.65
C ARG A 29 7.27 -15.18 5.68
N GLU A 30 6.54 -14.09 5.87
CA GLU A 30 7.08 -12.74 6.00
C GLU A 30 8.06 -12.67 7.19
N ARG A 31 7.67 -13.20 8.36
CA ARG A 31 8.55 -13.28 9.54
C ARG A 31 9.88 -13.99 9.24
N ARG A 32 9.85 -15.14 8.58
CA ARG A 32 11.06 -15.90 8.19
C ARG A 32 11.93 -15.13 7.20
N LEU A 33 11.30 -14.43 6.24
CA LEU A 33 12.04 -13.66 5.23
C LEU A 33 12.78 -12.46 5.82
N ARG A 34 12.40 -11.93 6.99
CA ARG A 34 13.11 -10.81 7.64
C ARG A 34 14.55 -11.13 7.98
N GLU A 35 14.83 -12.37 8.36
CA GLU A 35 16.18 -12.83 8.69
C GLU A 35 17.09 -12.85 7.45
N GLU A 36 16.51 -12.97 6.27
CA GLU A 36 17.21 -13.12 4.99
C GLU A 36 17.21 -11.83 4.16
N LEU A 37 16.17 -11.02 4.30
CA LEU A 37 15.90 -9.81 3.53
C LEU A 37 15.43 -8.66 4.44
N GLY A 38 16.33 -7.71 4.69
CA GLY A 38 16.04 -6.55 5.54
C GLY A 38 15.09 -5.54 4.91
N ASP A 39 15.10 -5.41 3.57
CA ASP A 39 14.25 -4.44 2.86
C ASP A 39 12.79 -4.94 2.74
N PRO A 40 11.79 -4.22 3.30
CA PRO A 40 10.38 -4.61 3.20
C PRO A 40 9.85 -4.72 1.77
N THR A 41 10.33 -3.87 0.86
CA THR A 41 9.95 -3.87 -0.56
C THR A 41 10.52 -5.12 -1.25
N ALA A 42 11.74 -5.53 -0.90
CA ALA A 42 12.31 -6.78 -1.41
C ALA A 42 11.55 -8.02 -0.88
N ARG A 43 11.14 -8.00 0.39
CA ARG A 43 10.28 -9.06 0.95
C ARG A 43 8.92 -9.12 0.25
N ALA A 44 8.31 -7.97 -0.04
CA ALA A 44 7.03 -7.89 -0.76
C ALA A 44 7.12 -8.53 -2.16
N ILE A 45 8.23 -8.38 -2.89
CA ILE A 45 8.45 -9.06 -4.17
C ILE A 45 8.39 -10.57 -4.00
N VAL A 46 9.17 -11.12 -3.06
CA VAL A 46 9.22 -12.57 -2.82
C VAL A 46 7.85 -13.10 -2.41
N LEU A 47 7.22 -12.45 -1.44
CA LEU A 47 5.91 -12.87 -0.91
C LEU A 47 4.81 -12.80 -1.96
N ALA A 48 4.80 -11.77 -2.80
CA ALA A 48 3.83 -11.66 -3.88
C ALA A 48 4.02 -12.75 -4.93
N GLY A 49 5.26 -13.06 -5.31
CA GLY A 49 5.57 -14.18 -6.21
C GLY A 49 5.19 -15.54 -5.64
N GLU A 50 5.34 -15.73 -4.33
CA GLU A 50 4.92 -16.96 -3.63
C GLU A 50 3.40 -17.01 -3.37
N SER A 51 2.65 -15.94 -3.63
CA SER A 51 1.21 -15.87 -3.39
C SER A 51 0.40 -16.46 -4.55
N GLY A 52 -0.61 -17.29 -4.24
CA GLY A 52 -1.64 -17.74 -5.19
C GLY A 52 -2.96 -17.00 -5.07
N ARG A 53 -2.95 -15.84 -4.40
CA ARG A 53 -4.09 -14.94 -4.24
C ARG A 53 -3.60 -13.51 -4.48
N LEU A 54 -4.32 -12.76 -5.32
CA LEU A 54 -4.02 -11.35 -5.56
C LEU A 54 -4.10 -10.53 -4.26
N GLY A 55 -5.03 -10.88 -3.35
CA GLY A 55 -5.14 -10.25 -2.04
C GLY A 55 -3.84 -10.35 -1.23
N LEU A 56 -3.19 -11.51 -1.20
CA LEU A 56 -1.93 -11.68 -0.45
C LEU A 56 -0.75 -10.95 -1.10
N ALA A 57 -0.71 -10.87 -2.42
CA ALA A 57 0.25 -10.01 -3.11
C ALA A 57 0.05 -8.53 -2.75
N PHE A 58 -1.21 -8.07 -2.76
CA PHE A 58 -1.56 -6.72 -2.31
C PHE A 58 -1.16 -6.48 -0.85
N ALA A 59 -1.36 -7.44 0.06
CA ALA A 59 -0.95 -7.32 1.46
C ALA A 59 0.55 -7.01 1.58
N GLY A 60 1.39 -7.68 0.78
CA GLY A 60 2.83 -7.41 0.74
C GLY A 60 3.18 -6.01 0.25
N GLY A 61 2.59 -5.58 -0.86
CA GLY A 61 2.79 -4.23 -1.40
C GLY A 61 2.33 -3.15 -0.42
N PHE A 62 1.15 -3.31 0.17
CA PHE A 62 0.59 -2.38 1.16
C PHE A 62 1.45 -2.32 2.43
N HIS A 63 1.89 -3.47 2.95
CA HIS A 63 2.76 -3.54 4.13
C HIS A 63 4.12 -2.87 3.87
N ALA A 64 4.72 -3.11 2.72
CA ALA A 64 5.95 -2.42 2.32
C ALA A 64 5.75 -0.91 2.17
N ALA A 65 4.63 -0.46 1.62
CA ALA A 65 4.30 0.96 1.51
C ALA A 65 4.23 1.66 2.87
N LEU A 66 3.62 1.02 3.87
CA LEU A 66 3.55 1.56 5.24
C LEU A 66 4.95 1.73 5.86
N ALA A 67 5.85 0.77 5.65
CA ALA A 67 7.24 0.87 6.11
C ALA A 67 8.02 2.03 5.46
N ARG A 68 7.55 2.58 4.33
CA ARG A 68 8.17 3.72 3.63
C ARG A 68 7.58 5.09 3.99
N LEU A 69 6.58 5.16 4.87
CA LEU A 69 6.02 6.45 5.32
C LEU A 69 6.98 7.29 6.17
N GLY A 70 8.03 6.70 6.73
CA GLY A 70 9.05 7.42 7.52
C GLY A 70 8.52 7.92 8.87
N GLY A 71 9.10 9.01 9.39
CA GLY A 71 8.58 9.69 10.58
C GLY A 71 8.77 8.96 11.92
N GLY A 72 9.77 8.08 12.03
CA GLY A 72 10.00 7.28 13.25
C GLY A 72 9.24 5.95 13.27
N LEU A 73 8.49 5.63 12.20
CA LEU A 73 7.98 4.28 11.97
C LEU A 73 9.14 3.32 11.74
N ASP A 74 8.97 2.07 12.16
CA ASP A 74 9.96 1.03 11.95
C ASP A 74 10.20 0.79 10.44
N PRO A 75 11.37 1.18 9.89
CA PRO A 75 11.65 1.02 8.47
C PRO A 75 11.83 -0.45 8.08
N CYS A 76 12.06 -1.33 9.06
CA CYS A 76 12.09 -2.78 8.85
C CYS A 76 10.66 -3.35 8.76
N GLY A 77 9.64 -2.58 9.15
CA GLY A 77 8.22 -2.95 9.09
C GLY A 77 7.88 -4.18 9.92
N VAL A 78 8.47 -4.36 11.11
CA VAL A 78 8.29 -5.51 12.02
C VAL A 78 6.88 -5.60 12.55
N ARG A 79 6.30 -4.47 12.96
CA ARG A 79 4.92 -4.44 13.43
C ARG A 79 3.94 -4.57 12.28
N ARG A 80 2.81 -5.21 12.55
CA ARG A 80 1.65 -5.22 11.64
C ARG A 80 0.91 -3.89 11.79
N VAL A 81 0.95 -3.05 10.76
CA VAL A 81 0.43 -1.68 10.81
C VAL A 81 -0.84 -1.56 9.97
N ALA A 82 -1.82 -0.80 10.46
CA ALA A 82 -2.95 -0.33 9.65
C ALA A 82 -3.03 1.19 9.66
N PHE A 83 -3.34 1.80 8.50
CA PHE A 83 -3.49 3.24 8.39
C PHE A 83 -4.97 3.65 8.41
N CYS A 84 -5.35 4.38 9.47
CA CYS A 84 -6.72 4.69 9.82
C CYS A 84 -7.03 6.16 9.49
N ALA A 85 -7.50 6.40 8.26
CA ALA A 85 -7.87 7.73 7.79
C ALA A 85 -9.39 7.89 7.57
N THR A 86 -10.01 6.93 6.90
CA THR A 86 -11.40 6.99 6.42
C THR A 86 -12.41 7.03 7.56
N GLU A 87 -13.34 7.97 7.47
CA GLU A 87 -14.50 8.11 8.36
C GLU A 87 -15.81 7.95 7.57
N ALA A 88 -16.96 8.16 8.21
CA ALA A 88 -18.28 8.04 7.57
C ALA A 88 -18.44 8.95 6.34
N GLU A 89 -17.87 10.15 6.39
CA GLU A 89 -17.88 11.14 5.29
C GLU A 89 -16.66 10.98 4.35
N GLY A 90 -15.90 9.89 4.48
CA GLY A 90 -14.74 9.55 3.67
C GLY A 90 -13.41 9.96 4.29
N ALA A 91 -12.36 9.97 3.46
CA ALA A 91 -10.98 10.26 3.88
C ALA A 91 -10.50 11.67 3.47
N HIS A 92 -11.40 12.53 2.99
CA HIS A 92 -11.03 13.90 2.62
C HIS A 92 -10.64 14.70 3.89
N PRO A 93 -9.57 15.51 3.89
CA PRO A 93 -9.07 16.17 5.11
C PRO A 93 -10.11 17.00 5.87
N ARG A 94 -11.02 17.65 5.14
CA ARG A 94 -12.12 18.45 5.74
C ARG A 94 -13.22 17.61 6.39
N ALA A 95 -13.31 16.33 6.04
CA ALA A 95 -14.30 15.40 6.58
C ALA A 95 -13.81 14.68 7.85
N ILE A 96 -12.51 14.79 8.19
CA ILE A 96 -11.93 14.15 9.37
C ILE A 96 -12.42 14.85 10.65
N LYS A 97 -13.15 14.09 11.48
CA LYS A 97 -13.71 14.50 12.76
C LYS A 97 -13.02 13.85 13.96
N THR A 98 -12.32 12.72 13.78
CA THR A 98 -11.51 12.12 14.84
C THR A 98 -10.56 13.18 15.39
N SER A 99 -10.70 13.49 16.68
CA SER A 99 -10.05 14.64 17.31
C SER A 99 -8.88 14.22 18.18
N LEU A 100 -7.90 15.12 18.30
CA LEU A 100 -6.78 15.01 19.23
C LEU A 100 -6.78 16.25 20.13
N ALA A 101 -6.93 16.06 21.44
CA ALA A 101 -6.93 17.15 22.43
C ALA A 101 -5.93 16.86 23.57
N PRO A 102 -5.27 17.88 24.16
CA PRO A 102 -4.40 17.68 25.32
C PRO A 102 -5.17 17.06 26.50
N GLU A 103 -4.56 16.09 27.17
CA GLU A 103 -5.07 15.53 28.42
C GLU A 103 -3.91 15.10 29.33
N GLY A 104 -3.83 15.73 30.52
CA GLY A 104 -2.70 15.50 31.42
C GLY A 104 -1.36 15.84 30.74
N SER A 105 -0.42 14.90 30.76
CA SER A 105 0.87 15.00 30.04
C SER A 105 0.82 14.49 28.60
N GLY A 106 -0.32 13.94 28.16
CA GLY A 106 -0.49 13.31 26.85
C GLY A 106 -1.62 13.94 26.03
N PHE A 107 -2.22 13.14 25.16
CA PHE A 107 -3.30 13.55 24.29
C PHE A 107 -4.41 12.50 24.23
N ARG A 108 -5.66 12.95 24.38
CA ARG A 108 -6.84 12.13 24.11
C ARG A 108 -7.13 12.09 22.61
N ILE A 109 -7.33 10.89 22.09
CA ILE A 109 -7.94 10.65 20.78
C ILE A 109 -9.39 10.24 20.98
N HIS A 110 -10.30 10.95 20.32
CA HIS A 110 -11.72 10.63 20.35
C HIS A 110 -12.32 10.66 18.94
N GLY A 111 -12.94 9.55 18.51
CA GLY A 111 -13.63 9.45 17.22
C GLY A 111 -13.69 8.03 16.66
N GLU A 112 -14.07 7.93 15.39
CA GLU A 112 -14.29 6.66 14.71
C GLU A 112 -13.67 6.64 13.31
N LYS A 113 -13.10 5.50 12.95
CA LYS A 113 -12.59 5.18 11.63
C LYS A 113 -13.42 4.02 11.09
N THR A 114 -13.89 4.13 9.87
CA THR A 114 -14.83 3.15 9.28
C THR A 114 -14.12 2.06 8.49
N TRP A 115 -12.88 2.32 8.07
CA TRP A 115 -12.15 1.44 7.18
C TRP A 115 -10.64 1.53 7.38
N ALA A 116 -10.03 0.41 7.76
CA ALA A 116 -8.59 0.22 7.82
C ALA A 116 -8.22 -1.16 7.26
N THR A 117 -7.45 -1.16 6.19
CA THR A 117 -6.94 -2.34 5.49
C THR A 117 -5.91 -3.08 6.35
N LEU A 118 -6.01 -4.42 6.37
CA LEU A 118 -5.27 -5.32 7.28
C LEU A 118 -5.54 -5.06 8.78
N GLY A 119 -6.60 -4.32 9.10
CA GLY A 119 -6.96 -3.97 10.48
C GLY A 119 -7.23 -5.17 11.39
N GLY A 120 -7.64 -6.32 10.82
CA GLY A 120 -7.92 -7.53 11.59
C GLY A 120 -6.68 -8.15 12.26
N SER A 121 -5.49 -7.89 11.73
CA SER A 121 -4.21 -8.37 12.28
C SER A 121 -3.28 -7.24 12.74
N ALA A 122 -3.74 -5.99 12.72
CA ALA A 122 -2.93 -4.84 13.09
C ALA A 122 -2.59 -4.86 14.59
N GLU A 123 -1.32 -4.58 14.88
CA GLU A 123 -0.75 -4.37 16.21
C GLU A 123 -0.60 -2.88 16.49
N GLU A 124 -0.25 -2.09 15.46
CA GLU A 124 -0.14 -0.64 15.53
C GLU A 124 -1.11 0.01 14.55
N LEU A 125 -1.77 1.08 14.99
CA LEU A 125 -2.67 1.90 14.20
C LEU A 125 -2.02 3.26 13.98
N LEU A 126 -1.97 3.70 12.72
CA LEU A 126 -1.64 5.07 12.38
C LEU A 126 -2.95 5.85 12.23
N VAL A 127 -3.29 6.67 13.20
CA VAL A 127 -4.60 7.33 13.27
C VAL A 127 -4.47 8.77 12.81
N VAL A 128 -5.15 9.12 11.72
CA VAL A 128 -5.23 10.52 11.26
C VAL A 128 -6.23 11.26 12.14
N CYS A 129 -5.76 12.24 12.90
CA CYS A 129 -6.58 13.05 13.79
C CYS A 129 -6.55 14.52 13.40
N ARG A 130 -7.62 15.24 13.74
CA ARG A 130 -7.71 16.69 13.67
C ARG A 130 -7.26 17.31 15.00
N GLN A 131 -6.29 18.20 14.95
CA GLN A 131 -5.79 18.97 16.08
C GLN A 131 -6.10 20.47 15.87
N GLY A 132 -7.40 20.80 15.78
CA GLY A 132 -7.88 22.17 15.54
C GLY A 132 -7.79 22.60 14.07
N GLU A 133 -7.45 23.87 13.86
CA GLU A 133 -7.39 24.54 12.55
C GLU A 133 -6.04 25.24 12.36
N ARG A 134 -5.62 25.38 11.11
CA ARG A 134 -4.48 26.19 10.68
C ARG A 134 -4.91 27.65 10.54
N SER A 135 -3.94 28.54 10.41
CA SER A 135 -4.17 29.98 10.18
C SER A 135 -4.93 30.29 8.89
N ASP A 136 -4.93 29.38 7.91
CA ASP A 136 -5.68 29.51 6.65
C ASP A 136 -7.10 28.91 6.71
N GLY A 137 -7.57 28.53 7.92
CA GLY A 137 -8.89 27.93 8.16
C GLY A 137 -8.99 26.47 7.71
N ARG A 138 -7.90 25.83 7.27
CA ARG A 138 -7.91 24.39 6.95
C ARG A 138 -7.70 23.55 8.21
N PRO A 139 -8.24 22.32 8.28
CA PRO A 139 -7.96 21.42 9.39
C PRO A 139 -6.46 21.21 9.57
N LYS A 140 -5.98 21.32 10.81
CA LYS A 140 -4.63 20.88 11.17
C LYS A 140 -4.70 19.37 11.44
N LEU A 141 -4.15 18.57 10.55
CA LEU A 141 -4.11 17.11 10.71
C LEU A 141 -2.76 16.68 11.29
N VAL A 142 -2.81 15.65 12.12
CA VAL A 142 -1.65 14.94 12.71
C VAL A 142 -1.88 13.44 12.57
N VAL A 143 -0.80 12.66 12.68
CA VAL A 143 -0.89 11.19 12.72
C VAL A 143 -0.36 10.71 14.07
N ALA A 144 -1.17 9.91 14.75
CA ALA A 144 -0.82 9.28 16.01
C ALA A 144 -0.55 7.79 15.83
N ARG A 145 0.46 7.26 16.50
CA ARG A 145 0.66 5.83 16.69
C ARG A 145 -0.18 5.40 17.89
N VAL A 146 -1.01 4.38 17.71
CA VAL A 146 -1.87 3.84 18.76
C VAL A 146 -1.70 2.34 18.78
N ASP A 147 -1.45 1.76 19.95
CA ASP A 147 -1.49 0.31 20.09
C ASP A 147 -2.92 -0.19 19.83
N ALA A 148 -3.07 -1.18 18.94
CA ALA A 148 -4.39 -1.65 18.53
C ALA A 148 -5.18 -2.33 19.67
N THR A 149 -4.53 -2.58 20.82
CA THR A 149 -5.10 -3.15 22.04
C THR A 149 -5.11 -2.16 23.22
N ALA A 150 -4.76 -0.89 23.00
CA ALA A 150 -4.77 0.13 24.05
C ALA A 150 -6.18 0.29 24.68
N PRO A 151 -6.27 0.62 25.98
CA PRO A 151 -7.53 0.93 26.63
C PRO A 151 -8.30 2.01 25.87
N GLY A 152 -9.60 1.80 25.64
CA GLY A 152 -10.45 2.72 24.89
C GLY A 152 -10.35 2.59 23.35
N VAL A 153 -9.54 1.66 22.83
CA VAL A 153 -9.58 1.28 21.41
C VAL A 153 -10.53 0.11 21.23
N THR A 154 -11.49 0.27 20.33
CA THR A 154 -12.44 -0.80 19.95
C THR A 154 -12.27 -1.13 18.48
N ARG A 155 -12.29 -2.42 18.14
CA ARG A 155 -12.22 -2.91 16.76
C ARG A 155 -13.57 -3.48 16.34
N THR A 156 -14.06 -3.03 15.19
CA THR A 156 -15.28 -3.57 14.57
C THR A 156 -14.94 -4.18 13.22
N ALA A 157 -15.55 -5.31 12.89
CA ALA A 157 -15.39 -5.89 11.56
C ALA A 157 -16.05 -4.98 10.52
N ALA A 158 -15.34 -4.62 9.45
CA ALA A 158 -15.95 -3.92 8.33
C ALA A 158 -16.74 -4.91 7.45
N ARG A 159 -17.62 -4.38 6.60
CA ARG A 159 -18.34 -5.21 5.62
C ARG A 159 -17.32 -5.90 4.69
N PRO A 160 -17.41 -7.23 4.48
CA PRO A 160 -16.53 -7.92 3.55
C PRO A 160 -16.64 -7.36 2.13
N THR A 161 -15.50 -7.29 1.43
CA THR A 161 -15.46 -7.02 0.00
C THR A 161 -15.82 -8.27 -0.80
N PRO A 162 -16.41 -8.13 -2.01
CA PRO A 162 -16.71 -9.29 -2.86
C PRO A 162 -15.46 -9.89 -3.53
N PHE A 163 -14.30 -9.26 -3.35
CA PHE A 163 -12.99 -9.66 -3.85
C PHE A 163 -11.97 -9.65 -2.71
N CYS A 164 -10.87 -10.39 -2.87
CA CYS A 164 -9.74 -10.47 -1.94
C CYS A 164 -10.17 -10.70 -0.48
N PRO A 165 -10.93 -11.78 -0.17
CA PRO A 165 -11.39 -12.08 1.19
C PRO A 165 -10.25 -12.32 2.18
N GLU A 166 -9.03 -12.57 1.69
CA GLU A 166 -7.84 -12.67 2.53
C GLU A 166 -7.47 -11.32 3.17
N ILE A 167 -7.92 -10.20 2.60
CA ILE A 167 -7.69 -8.85 3.12
C ILE A 167 -8.80 -8.45 4.08
N THR A 168 -8.50 -8.57 5.37
CA THR A 168 -9.41 -8.12 6.42
C THR A 168 -9.45 -6.60 6.51
N HIS A 169 -10.65 -6.07 6.72
CA HIS A 169 -10.90 -4.64 6.91
C HIS A 169 -11.63 -4.45 8.24
N CYS A 170 -11.24 -3.43 9.00
CA CYS A 170 -11.85 -3.11 10.28
C CYS A 170 -12.20 -1.63 10.37
N GLY A 171 -13.27 -1.34 11.11
CA GLY A 171 -13.47 -0.06 11.75
C GLY A 171 -12.78 -0.03 13.11
N PHE A 172 -12.49 1.18 13.59
CA PHE A 172 -11.88 1.42 14.89
C PHE A 172 -12.57 2.59 15.59
N GLY A 173 -13.01 2.38 16.82
CA GLY A 173 -13.45 3.44 17.73
C GLY A 173 -12.35 3.79 18.71
N PHE A 174 -12.21 5.08 19.02
CA PHE A 174 -11.16 5.61 19.89
C PHE A 174 -11.77 6.46 21.00
N ASP A 175 -11.43 6.12 22.24
CA ASP A 175 -11.50 6.98 23.42
C ASP A 175 -10.28 6.67 24.31
N THR A 176 -9.10 7.01 23.80
CA THR A 176 -7.82 6.56 24.36
C THR A 176 -6.86 7.72 24.55
N VAL A 177 -5.87 7.57 25.44
CA VAL A 177 -4.85 8.58 25.73
C VAL A 177 -3.49 8.04 25.27
N ILE A 178 -2.75 8.86 24.53
CA ILE A 178 -1.40 8.55 24.05
C ILE A 178 -0.38 9.54 24.61
N ASP A 179 0.89 9.16 24.60
CA ASP A 179 1.98 10.06 24.94
C ASP A 179 2.34 10.97 23.76
N GLY A 180 2.94 12.13 24.04
CA GLY A 180 3.39 13.04 22.99
C GLY A 180 4.44 12.43 22.04
N ALA A 181 5.19 11.41 22.51
CA ALA A 181 6.15 10.66 21.70
C ALA A 181 5.50 9.76 20.64
N ASP A 182 4.20 9.47 20.78
CA ASP A 182 3.45 8.66 19.82
C ASP A 182 2.91 9.49 18.64
N LEU A 183 3.07 10.81 18.67
CA LEU A 183 2.74 11.67 17.53
C LEU A 183 3.85 11.63 16.48
N LEU A 184 3.49 11.31 15.24
CA LEU A 184 4.41 11.44 14.13
C LEU A 184 4.73 12.93 13.87
N PRO A 185 5.98 13.27 13.52
CA PRO A 185 6.39 14.66 13.32
C PRO A 185 5.77 15.25 12.05
N GLY A 186 5.58 16.57 12.02
CA GLY A 186 5.15 17.27 10.80
C GLY A 186 3.64 17.32 10.58
N ASP A 187 3.23 17.50 9.33
CA ASP A 187 1.82 17.70 8.95
C ASP A 187 1.18 16.36 8.54
N GLY A 188 0.16 15.93 9.29
CA GLY A 188 -0.52 14.65 9.07
C GLY A 188 -1.10 14.48 7.67
N TYR A 189 -1.49 15.58 7.01
CA TYR A 189 -1.98 15.53 5.64
C TYR A 189 -0.86 15.54 4.61
N ALA A 190 0.04 16.51 4.68
CA ALA A 190 1.04 16.76 3.65
C ALA A 190 2.18 15.73 3.67
N ASP A 191 2.52 15.20 4.84
CA ASP A 191 3.67 14.31 5.03
C ASP A 191 3.28 12.83 5.03
N TYR A 192 2.04 12.50 5.41
CA TYR A 192 1.58 11.11 5.53
C TYR A 192 0.38 10.80 4.63
N LEU A 193 -0.80 11.36 4.92
CA LEU A 193 -2.04 10.94 4.27
C LEU A 193 -2.04 11.16 2.75
N LYS A 194 -1.63 12.34 2.28
CA LYS A 194 -1.61 12.69 0.86
C LYS A 194 -0.57 11.90 0.05
N PRO A 195 0.71 11.79 0.48
CA PRO A 195 1.71 11.03 -0.26
C PRO A 195 1.50 9.52 -0.18
N PHE A 196 0.88 9.00 0.89
CA PHE A 196 0.68 7.55 1.07
C PHE A 196 0.03 6.90 -0.14
N ARG A 197 -0.94 7.57 -0.79
CA ARG A 197 -1.56 7.00 -1.99
C ARG A 197 -0.55 6.66 -3.10
N THR A 198 0.43 7.54 -3.33
CA THR A 198 1.47 7.31 -4.35
C THR A 198 2.45 6.23 -3.92
N VAL A 199 2.78 6.19 -2.62
CA VAL A 199 3.64 5.14 -2.04
C VAL A 199 2.95 3.78 -2.15
N GLU A 200 1.69 3.69 -1.73
CA GLU A 200 0.81 2.52 -1.84
C GLU A 200 0.73 2.02 -3.28
N ASP A 201 0.30 2.88 -4.22
CA ASP A 201 0.14 2.50 -5.63
C ASP A 201 1.45 1.96 -6.22
N SER A 202 2.60 2.58 -5.91
CA SER A 202 3.90 2.14 -6.44
C SER A 202 4.30 0.75 -5.92
N HIS A 203 4.10 0.47 -4.62
CA HIS A 203 4.46 -0.81 -4.02
C HIS A 203 3.45 -1.92 -4.37
N VAL A 204 2.17 -1.58 -4.48
CA VAL A 204 1.13 -2.53 -4.91
C VAL A 204 1.35 -2.94 -6.36
N GLN A 205 1.67 -2.02 -7.27
CA GLN A 205 1.96 -2.38 -8.66
C GLN A 205 3.20 -3.25 -8.81
N LEU A 206 4.24 -2.98 -8.00
CA LEU A 206 5.41 -3.84 -7.90
C LEU A 206 5.04 -5.26 -7.43
N ALA A 207 4.19 -5.37 -6.40
CA ALA A 207 3.72 -6.67 -5.91
C ALA A 207 2.84 -7.40 -6.94
N VAL A 208 1.99 -6.69 -7.69
CA VAL A 208 1.19 -7.27 -8.78
C VAL A 208 2.07 -7.84 -9.88
N CYS A 209 3.14 -7.13 -10.28
CA CYS A 209 4.10 -7.67 -11.26
C CYS A 209 4.77 -8.94 -10.73
N ALA A 210 5.22 -8.94 -9.47
CA ALA A 210 5.84 -10.10 -8.84
C ALA A 210 4.88 -11.30 -8.74
N TYR A 211 3.61 -11.05 -8.41
CA TYR A 211 2.55 -12.05 -8.41
C TYR A 211 2.39 -12.73 -9.76
N PHE A 212 2.30 -11.96 -10.84
CA PHE A 212 2.19 -12.55 -12.19
C PHE A 212 3.45 -13.33 -12.60
N ILE A 213 4.65 -12.92 -12.17
CA ILE A 213 5.86 -13.72 -12.42
C ILE A 213 5.76 -15.06 -11.69
N GLY A 214 5.31 -15.04 -10.44
CA GLY A 214 5.08 -16.26 -9.64
C GLY A 214 4.07 -17.21 -10.29
N VAL A 215 2.94 -16.67 -10.74
CA VAL A 215 1.92 -17.42 -11.51
C VAL A 215 2.53 -18.00 -12.78
N SER A 216 3.27 -17.21 -13.56
CA SER A 216 3.93 -17.66 -14.79
C SER A 216 4.82 -18.86 -14.54
N GLY A 217 5.64 -18.81 -13.47
CA GLY A 217 6.53 -19.88 -13.09
C GLY A 217 5.79 -21.15 -12.64
N ARG A 218 4.72 -21.02 -11.83
CA ARG A 218 3.92 -22.18 -11.37
C ARG A 218 3.23 -22.91 -12.52
N LEU A 219 2.73 -22.16 -13.50
CA LEU A 219 1.97 -22.70 -14.62
C LEU A 219 2.84 -23.08 -15.81
N GLY A 220 4.14 -22.74 -15.78
CA GLY A 220 5.04 -22.98 -16.90
C GLY A 220 4.67 -22.17 -18.15
N LEU A 221 4.18 -20.93 -17.98
CA LEU A 221 3.86 -20.05 -19.11
C LEU A 221 5.13 -19.66 -19.89
N ALA A 222 4.94 -19.13 -21.09
CA ALA A 222 6.04 -18.70 -21.95
C ALA A 222 7.03 -17.75 -21.22
N PRO A 223 8.36 -17.95 -21.35
CA PRO A 223 9.37 -17.14 -20.66
C PRO A 223 9.24 -15.62 -20.88
N ALA A 224 8.71 -15.22 -22.05
CA ALA A 224 8.45 -13.82 -22.40
C ALA A 224 7.58 -13.09 -21.36
N TRP A 225 6.68 -13.79 -20.67
CA TRP A 225 5.87 -13.21 -19.59
C TRP A 225 6.74 -12.82 -18.39
N SER A 226 7.57 -13.73 -17.90
CA SER A 226 8.48 -13.45 -16.79
C SER A 226 9.48 -12.35 -17.15
N GLU A 227 9.95 -12.29 -18.39
CA GLU A 227 10.86 -11.25 -18.89
C GLU A 227 10.21 -9.86 -18.86
N VAL A 228 9.04 -9.69 -19.49
CA VAL A 228 8.35 -8.39 -19.57
C VAL A 228 7.89 -7.92 -18.17
N LEU A 229 7.37 -8.83 -17.35
CA LEU A 229 6.95 -8.52 -15.99
C LEU A 229 8.15 -8.16 -15.10
N SER A 230 9.33 -8.75 -15.32
CA SER A 230 10.54 -8.38 -14.59
C SER A 230 11.00 -6.96 -14.95
N ALA A 231 10.92 -6.57 -16.22
CA ALA A 231 11.22 -5.21 -16.65
C ALA A 231 10.25 -4.18 -16.02
N LEU A 232 8.96 -4.50 -15.96
CA LEU A 232 7.96 -3.67 -15.28
C LEU A 232 8.17 -3.62 -13.76
N LEU A 233 8.48 -4.75 -13.13
CA LEU A 233 8.79 -4.82 -11.70
C LEU A 233 9.98 -3.91 -11.34
N LEU A 234 11.06 -3.97 -12.12
CA LEU A 234 12.24 -3.09 -11.95
C LEU A 234 11.89 -1.61 -12.12
N SER A 235 10.99 -1.31 -13.05
CA SER A 235 10.49 0.05 -13.25
C SER A 235 9.63 0.53 -12.07
N CYS A 236 8.75 -0.34 -11.54
CA CYS A 236 7.97 -0.07 -10.33
C CYS A 236 8.86 0.11 -9.11
N TRP A 237 9.92 -0.71 -8.95
CA TRP A 237 10.93 -0.54 -7.89
C TRP A 237 11.58 0.83 -7.96
N SER A 238 11.98 1.25 -9.16
CA SER A 238 12.61 2.56 -9.39
C SER A 238 11.66 3.70 -9.02
N VAL A 239 10.40 3.63 -9.45
CA VAL A 239 9.38 4.65 -9.12
C VAL A 239 9.04 4.68 -7.63
N ALA A 240 8.99 3.52 -6.96
CA ALA A 240 8.76 3.41 -5.53
C ALA A 240 9.86 4.08 -4.68
N GLY A 241 11.07 4.25 -5.24
CA GLY A 241 12.18 4.98 -4.62
C GLY A 241 12.20 6.49 -4.88
N LEU A 242 11.30 7.02 -5.71
CA LEU A 242 11.21 8.46 -5.99
C LEU A 242 10.41 9.20 -4.91
N ASP A 243 10.61 10.52 -4.82
CA ASP A 243 9.81 11.37 -3.94
C ASP A 243 8.32 11.32 -4.38
N PRO A 244 7.40 10.82 -3.52
CA PRO A 244 5.99 10.67 -3.86
C PRO A 244 5.24 12.00 -3.97
N LYS A 245 5.88 13.13 -3.64
CA LYS A 245 5.30 14.47 -3.74
C LYS A 245 5.53 15.10 -5.13
N GLN A 246 6.45 14.57 -5.94
CA GLN A 246 6.78 15.15 -7.24
C GLN A 246 5.78 14.78 -8.34
N SER A 247 5.46 15.75 -9.20
CA SER A 247 4.60 15.52 -10.38
C SER A 247 5.24 14.58 -11.40
N THR A 248 6.57 14.53 -11.49
CA THR A 248 7.30 13.58 -12.34
C THR A 248 7.09 12.14 -11.86
N THR A 249 7.11 11.89 -10.55
CA THR A 249 6.80 10.59 -9.95
C THR A 249 5.38 10.16 -10.30
N HIS A 250 4.39 11.05 -10.16
CA HIS A 250 3.00 10.76 -10.52
C HIS A 250 2.82 10.45 -12.01
N ALA A 251 3.54 11.16 -12.89
CA ALA A 251 3.51 10.91 -14.32
C ALA A 251 4.14 9.55 -14.69
N ALA A 252 5.29 9.21 -14.09
CA ALA A 252 5.96 7.93 -14.30
C ALA A 252 5.09 6.77 -13.81
N LEU A 253 4.55 6.86 -12.58
CA LEU A 253 3.64 5.87 -12.01
C LEU A 253 2.44 5.64 -12.92
N ALA A 254 1.76 6.71 -13.37
CA ALA A 254 0.62 6.59 -14.27
C ALA A 254 0.95 5.94 -15.63
N GLY A 255 2.19 6.03 -16.10
CA GLY A 255 2.68 5.31 -17.27
C GLY A 255 2.87 3.83 -16.99
N LEU A 256 3.43 3.49 -15.83
CA LEU A 256 3.62 2.10 -15.40
C LEU A 256 2.30 1.37 -15.16
N GLU A 257 1.37 2.00 -14.46
CA GLU A 257 0.04 1.42 -14.20
C GLU A 257 -0.70 1.06 -15.49
N ARG A 258 -0.53 1.89 -16.53
CA ARG A 258 -1.11 1.63 -17.84
C ARG A 258 -0.46 0.45 -18.54
N GLN A 259 0.87 0.39 -18.56
CA GLN A 259 1.60 -0.73 -19.16
C GLN A 259 1.25 -2.06 -18.47
N VAL A 260 1.16 -2.07 -17.14
CA VAL A 260 0.69 -3.25 -16.39
C VAL A 260 -0.73 -3.62 -16.81
N ALA A 261 -1.64 -2.64 -16.86
CA ALA A 261 -3.03 -2.89 -17.25
C ALA A 261 -3.18 -3.40 -18.69
N GLU A 262 -2.36 -2.93 -19.62
CA GLU A 262 -2.35 -3.35 -21.04
C GLU A 262 -1.85 -4.80 -21.22
N LEU A 263 -1.01 -5.31 -20.31
CA LEU A 263 -0.56 -6.71 -20.35
C LEU A 263 -1.58 -7.71 -19.82
N ILE A 264 -2.47 -7.28 -18.92
CA ILE A 264 -3.39 -8.18 -18.22
C ILE A 264 -4.23 -9.02 -19.19
N PRO A 265 -4.88 -8.49 -20.24
CA PRO A 265 -5.73 -9.30 -21.12
C PRO A 265 -4.98 -10.47 -21.79
N GLY A 266 -3.77 -10.23 -22.30
CA GLY A 266 -2.97 -11.29 -22.92
C GLY A 266 -2.46 -12.32 -21.91
N PHE A 267 -2.17 -11.88 -20.68
CA PHE A 267 -1.83 -12.78 -19.58
C PHE A 267 -3.04 -13.62 -19.15
N GLU A 268 -4.22 -13.01 -19.07
CA GLU A 268 -5.48 -13.67 -18.74
C GLU A 268 -5.83 -14.76 -19.77
N GLU A 269 -5.63 -14.49 -21.07
CA GLU A 269 -5.82 -15.49 -22.13
C GLU A 269 -4.94 -16.72 -21.89
N ALA A 270 -3.63 -16.52 -21.75
CA ALA A 270 -2.66 -17.60 -21.50
C ALA A 270 -2.92 -18.36 -20.19
N TRP A 271 -3.39 -17.68 -19.14
CA TRP A 271 -3.71 -18.31 -17.87
C TRP A 271 -5.04 -19.08 -17.95
N SER A 272 -6.05 -18.54 -18.63
CA SER A 272 -7.38 -19.15 -18.74
C SER A 272 -7.34 -20.51 -19.43
N ASP A 273 -6.42 -20.71 -20.38
CA ASP A 273 -6.19 -21.99 -21.06
C ASP A 273 -5.73 -23.10 -20.10
N VAL A 274 -5.01 -22.73 -19.03
CA VAL A 274 -4.56 -23.66 -17.98
C VAL A 274 -5.62 -23.81 -16.87
N GLY A 275 -6.27 -22.71 -16.49
CA GLY A 275 -7.33 -22.68 -15.49
C GLY A 275 -6.88 -22.99 -14.06
N GLY A 276 -7.75 -23.66 -13.30
CA GLY A 276 -7.47 -24.13 -11.93
C GLY A 276 -7.88 -23.15 -10.82
N ALA A 277 -7.54 -23.51 -9.57
CA ALA A 277 -7.99 -22.79 -8.39
C ALA A 277 -7.45 -21.36 -8.29
N GLU A 278 -6.23 -21.10 -8.78
CA GLU A 278 -5.67 -19.74 -8.81
C GLU A 278 -6.36 -18.87 -9.88
N TRP A 279 -6.77 -19.43 -11.03
CA TRP A 279 -7.53 -18.71 -12.05
C TRP A 279 -8.88 -18.22 -11.51
N HIS A 280 -9.66 -19.08 -10.86
CA HIS A 280 -10.94 -18.67 -10.28
C HIS A 280 -10.79 -17.64 -9.16
N ALA A 281 -9.72 -17.74 -8.36
CA ALA A 281 -9.39 -16.71 -7.38
C ALA A 281 -9.05 -15.38 -8.05
N TRP A 282 -8.27 -15.41 -9.14
CA TRP A 282 -7.97 -14.23 -9.95
C TRP A 282 -9.23 -13.59 -10.56
N GLU A 283 -10.13 -14.38 -11.15
CA GLU A 283 -11.39 -13.87 -11.73
C GLU A 283 -12.22 -13.09 -10.72
N ARG A 284 -12.32 -13.61 -9.49
CA ARG A 284 -12.94 -12.95 -8.35
C ARG A 284 -12.17 -11.68 -7.95
N ASP A 285 -10.84 -11.76 -7.89
CA ASP A 285 -10.02 -10.77 -7.22
C ASP A 285 -9.58 -9.59 -8.08
N ARG A 286 -9.53 -9.72 -9.40
CA ARG A 286 -9.06 -8.68 -10.34
C ARG A 286 -9.79 -7.34 -10.22
N ALA A 287 -10.98 -7.32 -9.62
CA ALA A 287 -11.70 -6.10 -9.27
C ALA A 287 -10.87 -5.17 -8.35
N LEU A 288 -9.96 -5.72 -7.54
CA LEU A 288 -9.02 -4.98 -6.71
C LEU A 288 -8.21 -3.96 -7.53
N LEU A 289 -7.80 -4.31 -8.76
CA LEU A 289 -6.98 -3.44 -9.60
C LEU A 289 -7.70 -2.16 -10.06
N ARG A 290 -9.04 -2.14 -9.95
CA ARG A 290 -9.87 -0.96 -10.28
C ARG A 290 -10.16 -0.08 -9.07
N VAL A 291 -9.81 -0.53 -7.86
CA VAL A 291 -10.02 0.27 -6.63
C VAL A 291 -9.26 1.59 -6.75
N ALA A 292 -9.94 2.67 -6.35
CA ALA A 292 -9.41 4.04 -6.35
C ALA A 292 -8.86 4.54 -7.70
N GLN A 293 -9.36 4.00 -8.83
CA GLN A 293 -9.01 4.47 -10.18
C GLN A 293 -9.26 5.98 -10.35
N GLY A 294 -10.39 6.50 -9.87
CA GLY A 294 -10.68 7.95 -9.93
C GLY A 294 -9.66 8.82 -9.18
N ALA A 295 -9.11 8.34 -8.06
CA ALA A 295 -8.07 9.07 -7.32
C ALA A 295 -6.73 9.09 -8.06
N ARG A 296 -6.42 8.01 -8.79
CA ARG A 296 -5.24 7.90 -9.66
C ARG A 296 -5.37 8.81 -10.88
N ASP A 297 -6.54 8.82 -11.51
CA ASP A 297 -6.84 9.71 -12.64
C ASP A 297 -6.73 11.18 -12.27
N ALA A 298 -7.34 11.59 -11.16
CA ALA A 298 -7.24 12.97 -10.68
C ALA A 298 -5.79 13.40 -10.40
N ARG A 299 -4.96 12.49 -9.87
CA ARG A 299 -3.55 12.75 -9.58
C ARG A 299 -2.70 12.84 -10.85
N ARG A 300 -2.95 11.95 -11.83
CA ARG A 300 -2.35 12.01 -13.16
C ARG A 300 -2.64 13.32 -13.86
N GLU A 301 -3.88 13.79 -13.83
CA GLU A 301 -4.24 15.09 -14.41
C GLU A 301 -3.57 16.26 -13.70
N ALA A 302 -3.55 16.25 -12.36
CA ALA A 302 -2.88 17.29 -11.58
C ALA A 302 -1.37 17.35 -11.91
N ALA A 303 -0.72 16.19 -12.03
CA ALA A 303 0.68 16.10 -12.41
C ALA A 303 0.95 16.68 -13.80
N ARG A 304 0.11 16.35 -14.81
CA ARG A 304 0.21 16.92 -16.16
C ARG A 304 0.09 18.44 -16.16
N ARG A 305 -0.88 18.99 -15.43
CA ARG A 305 -1.06 20.45 -15.31
C ARG A 305 0.16 21.13 -14.69
N GLN A 306 0.74 20.54 -13.64
CA GLN A 306 1.94 21.06 -12.98
C GLN A 306 3.19 21.00 -13.86
N LEU A 307 3.36 19.94 -14.65
CA LEU A 307 4.49 19.82 -15.58
C LEU A 307 4.37 20.85 -16.71
N ALA A 308 3.16 21.01 -17.28
CA ALA A 308 2.90 22.01 -18.31
C ALA A 308 3.18 23.44 -17.82
N SER A 309 2.76 23.79 -16.60
CA SER A 309 3.02 25.12 -16.04
C SER A 309 4.51 25.39 -15.79
N ARG A 310 5.26 24.38 -15.31
CA ARG A 310 6.73 24.49 -15.16
C ARG A 310 7.44 24.69 -16.50
N MET A 311 7.02 23.96 -17.55
CA MET A 311 7.57 24.14 -18.89
C MET A 311 7.29 25.54 -19.45
N ALA A 312 6.10 26.08 -19.19
CA ALA A 312 5.77 27.44 -19.61
C ALA A 312 6.63 28.49 -18.91
N ALA A 313 6.89 28.34 -17.59
CA ALA A 313 7.76 29.25 -16.84
C ALA A 313 9.20 29.26 -17.37
N VAL A 314 9.79 28.09 -17.64
CA VAL A 314 11.16 27.98 -18.19
C VAL A 314 11.28 28.65 -19.56
N ARG A 315 10.23 28.64 -20.39
CA ARG A 315 10.23 29.31 -21.71
C ARG A 315 10.09 30.82 -21.64
N VAL A 316 9.63 31.36 -20.52
CA VAL A 316 9.52 32.82 -20.31
C VAL A 316 10.84 33.39 -19.78
N GLU A 317 11.67 32.55 -19.14
CA GLU A 317 12.98 32.92 -18.59
C GLU A 317 14.15 32.70 -19.57
N ALA A 318 13.89 32.05 -20.72
CA ALA A 318 14.88 31.77 -21.78
C ALA A 318 14.68 32.69 -22.99
#